data_AF-A0AAU4IM36-F1
#
_entry.id   AF-A0AAU4IM36-F1
#
_cell.length_a   1.000
_cell.length_b   1.000
_cell.length_c   1.000
_cell.angle_alpha   90.00
_cell.angle_beta   90.00
_cell.angle_gamma   90.00
#
_symmetry.space_group_name_H-M   'P 1'
#
loop_
_entity.id
_entity.type
_entity.pdbx_description
1 polymer ?
#
loop_
_entity_poly.entity_id
_entity_poly.type
_entity_poly.pdbx_seq_one_letter_code
_entity_poly.pdbx_strand_id
1 'polypeptide(L)'
;MRFPLTRVLVSGAAVIGIATASLAGGASAGFAASQPYVKPVVGVQTASVLAVNNLGLTTTQAKHWQCWLRGWGFNPGTIDGQLGTDSWKAAQRFFNYYDEYVDGRLVVDGVVGTGTVKALQNWLGVGIDGVVGTQTRAAFAKFNNTNYC
;
A
#
# COMPACT_ATOMS: atom_id res chain seq x y z
N MET A 1 31.62 16.45 -2.92
CA MET A 1 31.76 17.84 -3.40
C MET A 1 30.39 18.31 -3.88
N ARG A 2 29.92 19.47 -3.39
CA ARG A 2 28.55 19.97 -3.58
C ARG A 2 28.35 20.52 -5.00
N PHE A 3 27.26 20.14 -5.66
CA PHE A 3 26.75 20.83 -6.85
C PHE A 3 25.75 21.92 -6.42
N PRO A 4 25.85 23.17 -6.88
CA PRO A 4 24.95 24.24 -6.48
C PRO A 4 23.62 24.21 -7.26
N LEU A 5 22.52 24.38 -6.52
CA LEU A 5 21.15 24.61 -7.00
C LEU A 5 20.99 26.03 -7.55
N THR A 6 20.56 26.16 -8.80
CA THR A 6 20.16 27.44 -9.40
C THR A 6 18.64 27.60 -9.28
N ARG A 7 18.20 28.50 -8.40
CA ARG A 7 16.81 28.98 -8.31
C ARG A 7 16.53 29.94 -9.47
N VAL A 8 15.43 29.73 -10.19
CA VAL A 8 14.84 30.70 -11.13
C VAL A 8 13.58 31.28 -10.47
N LEU A 9 13.54 32.60 -10.36
CA LEU A 9 12.42 33.42 -9.91
C LEU A 9 12.00 34.34 -11.08
N VAL A 10 10.94 35.13 -10.84
CA VAL A 10 10.32 36.18 -11.69
C VAL A 10 9.34 35.60 -12.74
N SER A 11 8.11 36.09 -12.95
CA SER A 11 7.55 37.45 -12.78
C SER A 11 6.02 37.42 -12.56
N GLY A 12 5.52 38.41 -11.81
CA GLY A 12 4.09 38.73 -11.72
C GLY A 12 3.64 39.78 -12.73
N ALA A 13 2.33 39.90 -12.92
CA ALA A 13 1.64 41.13 -13.29
C ALA A 13 0.13 40.99 -12.94
N ALA A 14 -0.39 42.03 -12.30
CA ALA A 14 -1.76 42.17 -11.83
C ALA A 14 -2.64 42.92 -12.84
N VAL A 15 -3.96 42.70 -12.84
CA VAL A 15 -4.96 43.69 -13.28
C VAL A 15 -6.26 43.58 -12.47
N ILE A 16 -6.81 44.75 -12.15
CA ILE A 16 -7.93 45.12 -11.28
C ILE A 16 -9.26 45.20 -12.07
N GLY A 17 -10.40 44.91 -11.44
CA GLY A 17 -11.74 45.29 -11.92
C GLY A 17 -12.83 45.09 -10.85
N ILE A 18 -13.67 46.10 -10.62
CA ILE A 18 -14.39 46.41 -9.37
C ILE A 18 -15.92 46.40 -9.59
N ALA A 19 -16.69 46.08 -8.53
CA ALA A 19 -18.10 46.43 -8.25
C ALA A 19 -19.18 45.66 -9.05
N THR A 20 -20.38 45.35 -8.56
CA THR A 20 -21.27 45.99 -7.58
C THR A 20 -22.15 44.94 -6.86
N ALA A 21 -22.39 45.14 -5.57
CA ALA A 21 -23.40 44.40 -4.81
C ALA A 21 -24.83 44.83 -5.24
N SER A 22 -25.74 43.87 -5.35
CA SER A 22 -27.18 44.10 -5.34
C SER A 22 -27.84 42.96 -4.60
N LEU A 23 -28.29 43.22 -3.38
CA LEU A 23 -29.12 42.32 -2.58
C LEU A 23 -30.59 42.71 -2.81
N ALA A 24 -31.36 41.88 -3.50
CA ALA A 24 -32.82 41.92 -3.49
C ALA A 24 -33.35 40.53 -3.88
N GLY A 25 -34.20 39.98 -3.03
CA GLY A 25 -34.65 38.59 -3.09
C GLY A 25 -35.76 38.30 -4.10
N GLY A 26 -36.22 37.04 -4.07
CA GLY A 26 -37.48 36.62 -4.69
C GLY A 26 -37.40 35.34 -5.52
N ALA A 27 -37.68 34.22 -4.85
CA ALA A 27 -38.37 33.00 -5.29
C ALA A 27 -38.26 32.43 -6.73
N SER A 28 -38.05 31.11 -6.74
CA SER A 28 -38.55 30.06 -7.65
C SER A 28 -38.04 30.01 -9.11
N ALA A 29 -37.16 29.06 -9.40
CA ALA A 29 -37.42 27.89 -10.26
C ALA A 29 -36.10 27.26 -10.74
N GLY A 30 -35.92 25.95 -10.53
CA GLY A 30 -34.93 25.13 -11.22
C GLY A 30 -33.54 25.07 -10.57
N PHE A 31 -33.29 24.06 -9.73
CA PHE A 31 -31.93 23.70 -9.33
C PHE A 31 -31.24 22.98 -10.51
N ALA A 32 -30.62 23.72 -11.43
CA ALA A 32 -29.53 23.19 -12.24
C ALA A 32 -28.28 23.20 -11.35
N ALA A 33 -28.05 22.09 -10.64
CA ALA A 33 -26.89 21.92 -9.77
C ALA A 33 -25.59 22.01 -10.60
N SER A 34 -24.90 23.14 -10.49
CA SER A 34 -23.51 23.26 -10.94
C SER A 34 -22.66 22.42 -10.00
N GLN A 35 -22.22 21.26 -10.48
CA GLN A 35 -21.32 20.39 -9.73
C GLN A 35 -19.99 21.13 -9.49
N PRO A 36 -19.46 21.18 -8.26
CA PRO A 36 -18.08 21.59 -8.08
C PRO A 36 -17.20 20.56 -8.79
N TYR A 37 -16.49 21.01 -9.83
CA TYR A 37 -15.40 20.28 -10.47
C TYR A 37 -14.30 20.06 -9.42
N VAL A 38 -14.36 18.93 -8.73
CA VAL A 38 -13.27 18.43 -7.90
C VAL A 38 -12.23 17.86 -8.85
N LYS A 39 -11.13 18.58 -9.01
CA LYS A 39 -9.91 18.08 -9.66
C LYS A 39 -9.54 16.75 -8.98
N PRO A 40 -9.34 15.63 -9.68
CA PRO A 40 -8.91 14.41 -9.03
C PRO A 40 -7.51 14.64 -8.43
N VAL A 41 -7.44 14.72 -7.11
CA VAL A 41 -6.17 14.63 -6.39
C VAL A 41 -5.68 13.20 -6.59
N VAL A 42 -4.61 13.06 -7.37
CA VAL A 42 -3.79 11.87 -7.40
C VAL A 42 -3.39 11.53 -5.96
N GLY A 43 -3.88 10.39 -5.48
CA GLY A 43 -3.29 9.66 -4.36
C GLY A 43 -3.50 10.26 -2.97
N VAL A 44 -4.71 10.14 -2.42
CA VAL A 44 -4.83 9.87 -0.98
C VAL A 44 -5.51 8.53 -0.84
N GLN A 45 -4.70 7.46 -0.94
CA GLN A 45 -5.08 6.20 -0.34
C GLN A 45 -5.12 6.47 1.16
N THR A 46 -6.33 6.63 1.71
CA THR A 46 -6.56 6.55 3.16
C THR A 46 -6.06 5.20 3.64
N ALA A 47 -4.79 5.16 4.04
CA ALA A 47 -4.21 4.07 4.79
C ALA A 47 -5.00 3.92 6.10
N SER A 48 -5.19 2.66 6.52
CA SER A 48 -5.88 2.22 7.74
C SER A 48 -7.36 1.85 7.62
N VAL A 49 -7.73 1.09 6.59
CA VAL A 49 -8.52 -0.12 6.88
C VAL A 49 -7.48 -1.18 7.24
N LEU A 50 -7.70 -1.94 8.31
CA LEU A 50 -7.02 -3.22 8.59
C LEU A 50 -7.30 -4.17 7.43
N ALA A 51 -6.64 -3.93 6.30
CA ALA A 51 -6.94 -4.56 5.04
C ALA A 51 -6.18 -5.88 5.02
N VAL A 52 -6.92 -6.95 5.26
CA VAL A 52 -6.50 -8.31 4.92
C VAL A 52 -5.93 -8.28 3.50
N ASN A 53 -4.66 -8.66 3.37
CA ASN A 53 -3.98 -8.71 2.09
C ASN A 53 -3.39 -10.10 1.89
N ASN A 54 -4.15 -10.98 1.23
CA ASN A 54 -3.71 -12.35 0.96
C ASN A 54 -2.76 -12.47 -0.24
N LEU A 55 -2.45 -11.38 -0.96
CA LEU A 55 -1.63 -11.40 -2.18
C LEU A 55 -2.08 -12.46 -3.22
N GLY A 56 -3.39 -12.73 -3.29
CA GLY A 56 -3.96 -13.70 -4.21
C GLY A 56 -4.02 -15.14 -3.69
N LEU A 57 -3.60 -15.42 -2.45
CA LEU A 57 -3.83 -16.72 -1.81
C LEU A 57 -5.32 -16.95 -1.54
N THR A 58 -5.74 -18.20 -1.70
CA THR A 58 -7.02 -18.68 -1.15
C THR A 58 -6.97 -18.67 0.38
N THR A 59 -8.13 -18.74 1.04
CA THR A 59 -8.20 -18.85 2.50
C THR A 59 -7.40 -20.03 3.03
N THR A 60 -7.46 -21.18 2.37
CA THR A 60 -6.69 -22.37 2.75
C THR A 60 -5.19 -22.14 2.67
N GLN A 61 -4.71 -21.59 1.56
CA GLN A 61 -3.29 -21.26 1.39
C GLN A 61 -2.82 -20.20 2.40
N ALA A 62 -3.66 -19.21 2.70
CA ALA A 62 -3.35 -18.20 3.71
C ALA A 62 -3.26 -18.81 5.12
N LYS A 63 -4.11 -19.80 5.46
CA LYS A 63 -3.98 -20.55 6.71
C LYS A 63 -2.67 -21.33 6.76
N HIS A 64 -2.26 -21.93 5.64
CA HIS A 64 -0.98 -22.63 5.55
C HIS A 64 0.20 -21.67 5.80
N TRP A 65 0.18 -20.46 5.21
CA TRP A 65 1.17 -19.42 5.48
C TRP A 65 1.25 -19.04 6.96
N GLN A 66 0.09 -18.78 7.58
CA GLN A 66 0.00 -18.46 9.02
C GLN A 66 0.54 -19.63 9.87
N CYS A 67 0.09 -20.86 9.61
CA CYS A 67 0.59 -22.06 10.28
C CYS A 67 2.10 -22.22 10.17
N TRP A 68 2.62 -22.04 8.96
CA TRP A 68 4.04 -22.18 8.68
C TRP A 68 4.84 -21.15 9.48
N LEU A 69 4.49 -19.86 9.42
CA LEU A 69 5.14 -18.81 10.21
C LEU A 69 5.12 -19.13 11.71
N ARG A 70 3.97 -19.60 12.23
CA ARG A 70 3.86 -20.01 13.63
C ARG A 70 4.78 -21.18 13.97
N GLY A 71 4.90 -22.16 13.07
CA GLY A 71 5.81 -23.30 13.21
C GLY A 71 7.28 -22.90 13.28
N TRP A 72 7.66 -21.82 12.59
CA TRP A 72 9.00 -21.20 12.67
C TRP A 72 9.17 -20.24 13.86
N GLY A 73 8.18 -20.14 14.75
CA GLY A 73 8.24 -19.29 15.95
C GLY A 73 7.80 -17.84 15.74
N PHE A 74 7.29 -17.49 14.56
CA PHE A 74 6.77 -16.15 14.25
C PHE A 74 5.25 -16.13 14.38
N ASN A 75 4.72 -15.59 15.49
CA ASN A 75 3.27 -15.58 15.76
C ASN A 75 2.50 -14.67 14.78
N PRO A 76 1.65 -15.23 13.88
CA PRO A 76 0.89 -14.49 12.88
C PRO A 76 -0.47 -13.97 13.38
N GLY A 77 -0.78 -14.18 14.65
CA GLY A 77 -2.13 -14.03 15.20
C GLY A 77 -2.99 -15.27 14.96
N THR A 78 -4.28 -15.05 14.74
CA THR A 78 -5.25 -16.13 14.47
C THR A 78 -4.97 -16.81 13.14
N ILE A 79 -5.12 -18.14 13.07
CA ILE A 79 -5.04 -18.91 11.83
C ILE A 79 -6.43 -19.00 11.20
N ASP A 80 -6.83 -17.94 10.51
CA ASP A 80 -8.15 -17.74 9.92
C ASP A 80 -8.11 -17.69 8.38
N GLY A 81 -6.94 -17.64 7.77
CA GLY A 81 -6.76 -17.50 6.33
C GLY A 81 -6.97 -16.06 5.84
N GLN A 82 -6.93 -15.10 6.76
CA GLN A 82 -6.94 -13.68 6.49
C GLN A 82 -5.58 -13.11 6.89
N LEU A 83 -4.73 -12.82 5.91
CA LEU A 83 -3.41 -12.23 6.14
C LEU A 83 -3.55 -10.75 6.51
N GLY A 84 -3.85 -10.51 7.79
CA GLY A 84 -3.93 -9.18 8.39
C GLY A 84 -2.60 -8.69 8.94
N THR A 85 -2.65 -7.60 9.70
CA THR A 85 -1.46 -6.92 10.25
C THR A 85 -0.54 -7.85 11.03
N ASP A 86 -1.07 -8.72 11.91
CA ASP A 86 -0.22 -9.62 12.70
C ASP A 86 0.45 -10.70 11.85
N SER A 87 -0.24 -11.20 10.82
CA SER A 87 0.34 -12.14 9.87
C SER A 87 1.49 -11.51 9.09
N TRP A 88 1.33 -10.25 8.67
CA TRP A 88 2.40 -9.53 7.97
C TRP A 88 3.53 -9.06 8.89
N LYS A 89 3.25 -8.73 10.15
CA LYS A 89 4.32 -8.50 11.16
C LYS A 89 5.13 -9.78 11.39
N ALA A 90 4.48 -10.93 11.45
CA ALA A 90 5.18 -12.21 11.56
C ALA A 90 6.06 -12.48 10.34
N ALA A 91 5.54 -12.27 9.13
CA ALA A 91 6.33 -12.38 7.89
C ALA A 91 7.53 -11.41 7.87
N GLN A 92 7.34 -10.15 8.24
CA GLN A 92 8.42 -9.15 8.29
C GLN A 92 9.49 -9.50 9.32
N ARG A 93 9.11 -10.03 10.50
CA ARG A 93 10.07 -10.55 11.49
C ARG A 93 10.85 -11.74 10.95
N PHE A 94 10.16 -12.66 10.27
CA PHE A 94 10.76 -13.81 9.61
C PHE A 94 11.80 -13.34 8.58
N PHE A 95 11.42 -12.46 7.65
CA PHE A 95 12.34 -11.94 6.64
C PHE A 95 13.55 -11.21 7.24
N ASN A 96 13.34 -10.45 8.32
CA ASN A 96 14.41 -9.78 9.05
C ASN A 96 15.34 -10.74 9.82
N TYR A 97 14.84 -11.91 10.22
CA TYR A 97 15.62 -12.90 10.94
C TYR A 97 16.52 -13.71 10.00
N TYR A 98 16.05 -13.97 8.78
CA TYR A 98 16.79 -14.69 7.74
C TYR A 98 17.54 -13.78 6.76
N ASP A 99 17.60 -12.47 7.04
CA ASP A 99 18.24 -11.47 6.17
C ASP A 99 17.73 -11.48 4.71
N GLU A 100 16.43 -11.75 4.53
CA GLU A 100 15.76 -11.81 3.21
C GLU A 100 15.44 -10.43 2.61
N TYR A 101 15.72 -9.35 3.34
CA TYR A 101 15.46 -8.00 2.87
C TYR A 101 16.47 -7.57 1.79
N VAL A 102 16.03 -6.68 0.88
CA VAL A 102 16.84 -6.29 -0.29
C VAL A 102 17.42 -4.89 -0.15
N ASP A 103 16.60 -3.89 0.20
CA ASP A 103 17.02 -2.48 0.28
C ASP A 103 17.29 -2.01 1.72
N GLY A 104 17.52 -2.97 2.63
CA GLY A 104 17.69 -2.72 4.06
C GLY A 104 16.59 -3.32 4.92
N ARG A 105 16.84 -3.34 6.23
CA ARG A 105 16.00 -4.03 7.21
C ARG A 105 14.55 -3.53 7.18
N LEU A 106 13.59 -4.46 7.21
CA LEU A 106 12.17 -4.14 7.17
C LEU A 106 11.69 -3.51 8.48
N VAL A 107 10.81 -2.52 8.37
CA VAL A 107 9.98 -2.08 9.48
C VAL A 107 8.92 -3.14 9.75
N VAL A 108 8.70 -3.48 11.02
CA VAL A 108 7.70 -4.48 11.44
C VAL A 108 6.37 -3.77 11.75
N ASP A 109 5.71 -3.28 10.71
CA ASP A 109 4.46 -2.53 10.77
C ASP A 109 3.23 -3.35 10.35
N GLY A 110 3.43 -4.50 9.71
CA GLY A 110 2.37 -5.35 9.14
C GLY A 110 1.75 -4.79 7.86
N VAL A 111 2.39 -3.80 7.24
CA VAL A 111 1.98 -3.24 5.95
C VAL A 111 2.79 -3.90 4.84
N VAL A 112 2.10 -4.37 3.80
CA VAL A 112 2.75 -4.98 2.64
C VAL A 112 3.25 -3.90 1.67
N GLY A 113 4.32 -3.23 2.06
CA GLY A 113 5.02 -2.25 1.22
C GLY A 113 6.02 -2.92 0.26
N THR A 114 6.64 -2.11 -0.60
CA THR A 114 7.62 -2.56 -1.60
C THR A 114 8.76 -3.37 -0.98
N GLY A 115 9.29 -2.97 0.19
CA GLY A 115 10.33 -3.72 0.89
C GLY A 115 9.87 -5.13 1.29
N THR A 116 8.67 -5.26 1.84
CA THR A 116 8.09 -6.57 2.21
C THR A 116 7.84 -7.43 0.98
N VAL A 117 7.38 -6.84 -0.14
CA VAL A 117 7.20 -7.57 -1.40
C VAL A 117 8.54 -8.08 -1.94
N LYS A 118 9.57 -7.23 -1.95
CA LYS A 118 10.92 -7.64 -2.38
C LYS A 118 11.49 -8.76 -1.52
N ALA A 119 11.31 -8.70 -0.21
CA ALA A 119 11.75 -9.77 0.69
C ALA A 119 11.00 -11.08 0.44
N LEU A 120 9.68 -11.01 0.23
CA LEU A 120 8.90 -12.17 -0.18
C LEU A 120 9.37 -12.74 -1.53
N GLN A 121 9.68 -11.89 -2.50
CA GLN A 121 10.20 -12.32 -3.81
C GLN A 121 11.57 -12.99 -3.70
N ASN A 122 12.46 -12.45 -2.86
CA ASN A 122 13.76 -13.04 -2.56
C ASN A 122 13.60 -14.44 -1.95
N TRP A 123 12.75 -14.55 -0.91
CA TRP A 123 12.43 -15.82 -0.25
C TRP A 123 11.85 -16.87 -1.22
N LEU A 124 10.98 -16.43 -2.14
CA LEU A 124 10.35 -17.31 -3.14
C LEU A 124 11.26 -17.64 -4.32
N GLY A 125 12.43 -17.02 -4.44
CA GLY A 125 13.36 -17.20 -5.56
C GLY A 125 12.79 -16.74 -6.91
N VAL A 126 11.98 -15.68 -6.91
CA VAL A 126 11.44 -15.06 -8.14
C VAL A 126 12.12 -13.72 -8.44
N GLY A 127 11.84 -13.13 -9.61
CA GLY A 127 12.34 -11.80 -9.96
C GLY A 127 11.97 -10.76 -8.90
N ILE A 128 12.97 -10.03 -8.42
CA ILE A 128 12.83 -9.02 -7.35
C ILE A 128 12.60 -7.66 -8.00
N ASP A 129 11.34 -7.26 -8.12
CA ASP A 129 10.91 -5.97 -8.68
C ASP A 129 10.05 -5.16 -7.70
N GLY A 130 9.67 -5.73 -6.56
CA GLY A 130 8.81 -5.10 -5.56
C GLY A 130 7.34 -4.97 -5.99
N VAL A 131 6.94 -5.62 -7.08
CA VAL A 131 5.59 -5.61 -7.64
C VAL A 131 4.96 -6.99 -7.52
N VAL A 132 3.73 -7.06 -7.01
CA VAL A 132 3.02 -8.33 -6.83
C VAL A 132 2.34 -8.76 -8.14
N GLY A 133 3.18 -9.20 -9.10
CA GLY A 133 2.77 -9.72 -10.40
C GLY A 133 2.39 -11.21 -10.38
N THR A 134 1.99 -11.73 -11.55
CA THR A 134 1.54 -13.12 -11.72
C THR A 134 2.57 -14.14 -11.23
N GLN A 135 3.86 -13.91 -11.50
CA GLN A 135 4.94 -14.81 -11.07
C GLN A 135 5.03 -14.87 -9.54
N THR A 136 5.04 -13.73 -8.85
CA THR A 136 5.10 -13.68 -7.38
C THR A 136 3.89 -14.35 -6.75
N ARG A 137 2.68 -14.08 -7.26
CA ARG A 137 1.45 -14.72 -6.76
C ARG A 137 1.47 -16.23 -6.96
N ALA A 138 1.87 -16.70 -8.13
CA ALA A 138 1.95 -18.12 -8.45
C ALA A 138 2.99 -18.84 -7.57
N ALA A 139 4.16 -18.24 -7.38
CA ALA A 139 5.19 -18.79 -6.49
C ALA A 139 4.72 -18.82 -5.03
N PHE A 140 4.06 -17.76 -4.56
CA PHE A 140 3.54 -17.72 -3.21
C PHE A 140 2.42 -18.75 -2.98
N ALA A 141 1.53 -18.92 -3.95
CA ALA A 141 0.51 -19.97 -3.92
C ALA A 141 1.13 -21.38 -3.94
N LYS A 142 2.14 -21.61 -4.80
CA LYS A 142 2.87 -22.89 -4.88
C LYS A 142 3.54 -23.23 -3.55
N PHE A 143 4.23 -22.27 -2.94
CA PHE A 143 4.85 -22.43 -1.62
C PHE A 143 3.82 -22.90 -0.58
N ASN A 144 2.65 -22.26 -0.54
CA ASN A 144 1.60 -22.58 0.42
C ASN A 144 0.79 -23.85 0.07
N ASN A 145 1.00 -24.45 -1.10
CA ASN A 145 0.44 -25.77 -1.41
C ASN A 145 1.31 -26.92 -0.85
N THR A 146 2.61 -26.66 -0.62
CA THR A 146 3.56 -27.68 -0.15
C THR A 146 3.96 -27.50 1.31
N ASN A 147 3.73 -26.31 1.89
CA ASN A 147 4.11 -25.97 3.25
C ASN A 147 2.86 -25.69 4.07
N TYR A 148 2.32 -26.74 4.69
CA TYR A 148 1.10 -26.69 5.47
C TYR A 148 1.31 -27.28 6.87
N CYS A 149 0.38 -26.97 7.75
CA CYS A 149 0.02 -27.77 8.90
C CYS A 149 -1.07 -28.76 8.45
#